data_AF-A0A7X2GZG8-F1
#
_entry.id   AF-A0A7X2GZG8-F1
#
_cell.length_a   1.000
_cell.length_b   1.000
_cell.length_c   1.000
_cell.angle_alpha   90.00
_cell.angle_beta   90.00
_cell.angle_gamma   90.00
#
_symmetry.space_group_name_H-M   'P 1'
#
loop_
_entity.id
_entity.type
_entity.pdbx_description
1 polymer ?
#
loop_
_entity_poly.entity_id
_entity_poly.type
_entity_poly.pdbx_seq_one_letter_code
_entity_poly.pdbx_strand_id
1 'polypeptide(L)'
;MARVYLNFGGFYATEHGKRVEAWINPDWDDYKNIYDWNEAYRMYGQYYVEWFNSLFDTNLEFVSIWKPETFYMQVESIEVSVNERDASLLRDVAYTEFGDDYFLILNRAVRSRAGYLAEDYYLPIEQAMDRRLECVLDCLLEKLEADWDTYYYEVVVPQIPEEEAFQF
;
A
#
# COMPACT_ATOMS: atom_id res chain seq x y z
N MET A 1 -0.95 17.85 -7.57
CA MET A 1 -1.04 16.42 -7.19
C MET A 1 0.05 16.16 -6.18
N ALA A 2 -0.31 15.60 -5.04
CA ALA A 2 0.64 15.24 -3.99
C ALA A 2 1.14 13.80 -4.20
N ARG A 3 2.31 13.48 -3.65
CA ARG A 3 2.85 12.12 -3.61
C ARG A 3 2.80 11.65 -2.17
N VAL A 4 2.20 10.50 -1.94
CA VAL A 4 2.11 9.87 -0.62
C VAL A 4 2.45 8.40 -0.73
N TYR A 5 2.84 7.81 0.39
CA TYR A 5 3.18 6.39 0.48
C TYR A 5 2.06 5.62 1.19
N LEU A 6 1.68 4.49 0.60
CA LEU A 6 0.85 3.47 1.23
C LEU A 6 1.77 2.42 1.86
N ASN A 7 1.75 2.27 3.17
CA ASN A 7 2.44 1.19 3.84
C ASN A 7 1.59 -0.08 3.82
N PHE A 8 2.12 -1.14 3.24
CA PHE A 8 1.45 -2.44 3.12
C PHE A 8 2.23 -3.54 3.86
N GLY A 9 3.15 -3.21 4.77
CA GLY A 9 3.94 -4.22 5.48
C GLY A 9 5.08 -4.85 4.66
N GLY A 10 5.26 -4.42 3.40
CA GLY A 10 6.42 -4.75 2.57
C GLY A 10 6.40 -6.18 2.05
N PHE A 11 7.46 -6.59 1.35
CA PHE A 11 7.51 -7.90 0.68
C PHE A 11 8.31 -8.95 1.47
N TYR A 12 9.25 -8.53 2.32
CA TYR A 12 10.15 -9.48 2.97
C TYR A 12 9.44 -10.26 4.09
N ALA A 13 9.33 -11.57 3.93
CA ALA A 13 8.72 -12.50 4.89
C ALA A 13 7.25 -12.18 5.25
N THR A 14 6.51 -11.53 4.35
CA THR A 14 5.09 -11.21 4.50
C THR A 14 4.23 -12.00 3.52
N GLU A 15 2.91 -11.99 3.74
CA GLU A 15 1.96 -12.55 2.77
C GLU A 15 2.02 -11.83 1.42
N HIS A 16 2.38 -10.54 1.39
CA HIS A 16 2.56 -9.79 0.15
C HIS A 16 3.74 -10.32 -0.68
N GLY A 17 4.84 -10.71 -0.05
CA GLY A 17 5.95 -11.38 -0.72
C GLY A 17 5.55 -12.71 -1.34
N LYS A 18 4.84 -13.56 -0.59
CA LYS A 18 4.32 -14.84 -1.08
C LYS A 18 3.37 -14.69 -2.27
N ARG A 19 2.59 -13.62 -2.31
CA ARG A 19 1.69 -13.30 -3.44
C ARG A 19 2.45 -12.94 -4.71
N VAL A 20 3.50 -12.14 -4.59
CA VAL A 20 4.38 -11.82 -5.73
C VAL A 20 5.09 -13.08 -6.21
N GLU A 21 5.58 -13.91 -5.28
CA GLU A 21 6.15 -15.22 -5.58
C GLU A 21 5.19 -16.11 -6.37
N ALA A 22 3.90 -16.14 -6.00
CA ALA A 22 2.87 -16.92 -6.68
C ALA A 22 2.62 -16.46 -8.13
N TRP A 23 2.77 -15.17 -8.45
CA TRP A 23 2.66 -14.68 -9.83
C TRP A 23 3.90 -14.98 -10.68
N ILE A 24 5.06 -14.98 -10.05
CA ILE A 24 6.34 -15.30 -10.70
C ILE A 24 6.43 -16.81 -10.96
N ASN A 25 5.94 -17.62 -10.02
CA ASN A 25 6.06 -19.07 -10.07
C ASN A 25 4.73 -19.76 -9.65
N PRO A 26 3.72 -19.76 -10.53
CA PRO A 26 2.43 -20.38 -10.22
C PRO A 26 2.51 -21.92 -10.08
N ASP A 27 3.47 -22.56 -10.76
CA ASP A 27 3.77 -23.99 -10.67
C ASP A 27 5.23 -24.17 -10.26
N TRP A 28 5.47 -24.51 -8.98
CA TRP A 28 6.82 -24.69 -8.40
C TRP A 28 7.76 -25.63 -9.20
N ASP A 29 7.24 -26.39 -10.16
CA ASP A 29 7.97 -27.35 -10.99
C ASP A 29 8.41 -26.85 -12.39
N ASP A 30 7.94 -25.68 -12.87
CA ASP A 30 8.35 -25.16 -14.19
C ASP A 30 9.06 -23.80 -14.09
N TYR A 31 10.40 -23.87 -14.05
CA TYR A 31 11.36 -22.76 -14.01
C TYR A 31 11.33 -21.87 -15.28
N LYS A 32 10.19 -21.63 -15.92
CA LYS A 32 10.10 -20.87 -17.18
C LYS A 32 9.14 -19.69 -17.16
N ASN A 33 8.38 -19.48 -16.09
CA ASN A 33 7.47 -18.35 -15.98
C ASN A 33 8.10 -17.14 -15.27
N ILE A 34 7.76 -15.96 -15.80
CA ILE A 34 8.27 -14.59 -15.59
C ILE A 34 9.35 -14.41 -14.51
N TYR A 35 10.62 -14.33 -14.91
CA TYR A 35 11.75 -14.01 -14.02
C TYR A 35 11.89 -12.52 -13.65
N ASP A 36 11.03 -11.63 -14.17
CA ASP A 36 11.16 -10.21 -13.93
C ASP A 36 10.41 -9.79 -12.65
N TRP A 37 11.12 -9.94 -11.53
CA TRP A 37 10.68 -9.47 -10.22
C TRP A 37 10.26 -7.99 -10.22
N ASN A 38 10.90 -7.14 -11.02
CA ASN A 38 10.54 -5.72 -11.06
C ASN A 38 9.15 -5.54 -11.68
N GLU A 39 8.84 -6.30 -12.73
CA GLU A 39 7.52 -6.29 -13.36
C GLU A 39 6.46 -6.84 -12.40
N ALA A 40 6.75 -7.94 -11.70
CA ALA A 40 5.83 -8.52 -10.73
C ALA A 40 5.55 -7.57 -9.55
N TYR A 41 6.57 -6.89 -9.02
CA TYR A 41 6.39 -5.86 -7.99
C TYR A 41 5.59 -4.65 -8.50
N ARG A 42 5.79 -4.27 -9.76
CA ARG A 42 5.04 -3.16 -10.38
C ARG A 42 3.56 -3.52 -10.54
N MET A 43 3.27 -4.69 -11.11
CA MET A 43 1.90 -5.22 -11.20
C MET A 43 1.26 -5.30 -9.82
N TYR A 44 2.03 -5.69 -8.80
CA TYR A 44 1.54 -5.79 -7.43
C TYR A 44 1.08 -4.44 -6.90
N GLY A 45 1.93 -3.44 -7.04
CA GLY A 45 1.59 -2.08 -6.63
C GLY A 45 0.35 -1.55 -7.34
N GLN A 46 0.20 -1.83 -8.64
CA GLN A 46 -0.99 -1.44 -9.41
C GLN A 46 -2.26 -2.13 -8.88
N TYR A 47 -2.24 -3.45 -8.70
CA TYR A 47 -3.39 -4.19 -8.18
C TYR A 47 -3.78 -3.78 -6.76
N TYR A 48 -2.79 -3.52 -5.90
CA TYR A 48 -3.04 -3.04 -4.54
C TYR A 48 -3.74 -1.67 -4.55
N VAL A 49 -3.28 -0.76 -5.41
CA VAL A 49 -3.91 0.56 -5.58
C VAL A 49 -5.31 0.46 -6.17
N GLU A 50 -5.55 -0.45 -7.11
CA GLU A 50 -6.89 -0.69 -7.67
C GLU A 50 -7.89 -1.17 -6.62
N TRP A 51 -7.50 -2.11 -5.75
CA TRP A 51 -8.34 -2.52 -4.63
C TRP A 51 -8.61 -1.39 -3.66
N PHE A 52 -7.57 -0.63 -3.30
CA PHE A 52 -7.73 0.51 -2.41
C PHE A 52 -8.71 1.53 -3.00
N ASN A 53 -8.58 1.82 -4.30
CA ASN A 53 -9.48 2.70 -5.03
C ASN A 53 -10.92 2.19 -5.01
N SER A 54 -11.12 0.88 -5.22
CA SER A 54 -12.44 0.25 -5.16
C SER A 54 -13.07 0.32 -3.77
N LEU A 55 -12.26 0.18 -2.71
CA LEU A 55 -12.76 0.14 -1.33
C LEU A 55 -13.16 1.52 -0.82
N PHE A 56 -12.42 2.56 -1.22
CA PHE A 56 -12.61 3.92 -0.73
C PHE A 56 -13.24 4.90 -1.75
N ASP A 57 -13.64 4.42 -2.93
CA ASP A 57 -14.14 5.25 -4.05
C ASP A 57 -13.16 6.39 -4.42
N THR A 58 -11.88 6.06 -4.51
CA THR A 58 -10.78 6.99 -4.84
C THR A 58 -10.21 6.72 -6.23
N ASN A 59 -9.43 7.66 -6.76
CA ASN A 59 -8.70 7.52 -8.02
C ASN A 59 -7.20 7.79 -7.80
N LEU A 60 -6.59 7.09 -6.84
CA LEU A 60 -5.15 7.13 -6.62
C LEU A 60 -4.44 6.52 -7.84
N GLU A 61 -3.34 7.14 -8.26
CA GLU A 61 -2.53 6.63 -9.38
C GLU A 61 -1.25 6.00 -8.83
N PHE A 62 -1.00 4.73 -9.15
CA PHE A 62 0.28 4.09 -8.85
C PHE A 62 1.46 4.84 -9.52
N VAL A 63 2.53 5.08 -8.76
CA VAL A 63 3.75 5.74 -9.23
C VAL A 63 4.91 4.75 -9.26
N SER A 64 5.26 4.21 -8.10
CA SER A 64 6.42 3.34 -7.92
C SER A 64 6.29 2.47 -6.67
N ILE A 65 7.13 1.44 -6.60
CA ILE A 65 7.44 0.80 -5.32
C ILE A 65 8.63 1.52 -4.73
N TRP A 66 8.42 2.18 -3.60
CA TRP A 66 9.48 2.82 -2.85
C TRP A 66 10.17 1.82 -1.93
N LYS A 67 11.50 1.77 -2.01
CA LYS A 67 12.34 0.92 -1.17
C LYS A 67 13.32 1.80 -0.39
N PRO A 68 13.36 1.74 0.95
CA PRO A 68 14.33 2.48 1.73
C PRO A 68 15.75 1.98 1.45
N GLU A 69 16.69 2.91 1.24
CA GLU A 69 18.11 2.59 1.00
C GLU A 69 18.82 2.05 2.26
N THR A 70 18.21 2.19 3.43
CA THR A 70 18.78 1.75 4.71
C THR A 70 17.86 0.75 5.42
N PHE A 71 18.41 -0.44 5.64
CA PHE A 71 17.74 -1.67 6.13
C PHE A 71 17.13 -1.60 7.54
N TYR A 72 17.13 -0.45 8.22
CA TYR A 72 17.03 -0.49 9.67
C TYR A 72 15.64 -0.43 10.27
N MET A 73 14.61 0.12 9.62
CA MET A 73 13.27 0.21 10.24
C MET A 73 12.14 0.53 9.25
N GLN A 74 12.45 0.70 7.97
CA GLN A 74 11.46 1.10 6.96
C GLN A 74 11.21 -0.08 6.03
N VAL A 75 9.93 -0.33 5.84
CA VAL A 75 9.37 -1.41 5.05
C VAL A 75 9.06 -0.84 3.66
N GLU A 76 9.09 -1.66 2.59
CA GLU A 76 8.70 -1.16 1.27
C GLU A 76 7.30 -0.53 1.30
N SER A 77 7.10 0.51 0.50
CA SER A 77 5.81 1.21 0.42
C SER A 77 5.43 1.43 -1.04
N ILE A 78 4.13 1.62 -1.30
CA ILE A 78 3.64 1.95 -2.64
C ILE A 78 3.49 3.47 -2.72
N GLU A 79 4.24 4.11 -3.61
CA GLU A 79 4.10 5.53 -3.88
C GLU A 79 2.91 5.76 -4.81
N VAL A 80 2.01 6.68 -4.43
CA VAL A 80 0.82 7.03 -5.19
C VAL A 80 0.69 8.54 -5.42
N SER A 81 0.06 8.89 -6.55
CA SER A 81 -0.45 10.23 -6.82
C SER A 81 -1.80 10.40 -6.16
N VAL A 82 -1.98 11.50 -5.43
CA VAL A 82 -3.28 11.87 -4.86
C VAL A 82 -3.68 13.28 -5.28
N ASN A 83 -4.95 13.41 -5.68
CA ASN A 83 -5.58 14.68 -5.98
C ASN A 83 -6.29 15.23 -4.73
N GLU A 84 -6.69 16.50 -4.78
CA GLU A 84 -7.28 17.19 -3.62
C GLU A 84 -8.64 16.61 -3.19
N ARG A 85 -9.45 16.11 -4.14
CA ARG A 85 -10.74 15.45 -3.85
C ARG A 85 -10.49 14.20 -3.02
N ASP A 86 -9.64 13.30 -3.52
CA ASP A 86 -9.40 12.00 -2.88
C ASP A 86 -8.70 12.17 -1.52
N ALA A 87 -7.77 13.13 -1.41
CA ALA A 87 -7.18 13.51 -0.12
C ALA A 87 -8.21 14.02 0.89
N SER A 88 -9.27 14.69 0.44
CA SER A 88 -10.34 15.16 1.32
C SER A 88 -11.28 14.01 1.71
N LEU A 89 -11.68 13.19 0.74
CA LEU A 89 -12.48 11.99 0.96
C LEU A 89 -11.85 11.05 2.00
N LEU A 90 -10.57 10.74 1.85
CA LEU A 90 -9.85 9.83 2.77
C LEU A 90 -9.77 10.39 4.19
N ARG A 91 -9.58 11.71 4.34
CA ARG A 91 -9.59 12.38 5.65
C ARG A 91 -10.98 12.30 6.30
N ASP A 92 -12.04 12.45 5.52
CA ASP A 92 -13.42 12.37 6.02
C ASP A 92 -13.78 10.94 6.42
N VAL A 93 -13.37 9.94 5.62
CA VAL A 93 -13.52 8.52 5.97
C VAL A 93 -12.79 8.20 7.27
N ALA A 94 -11.53 8.58 7.40
CA ALA A 94 -10.77 8.34 8.62
C ALA A 94 -11.31 9.10 9.83
N TYR A 95 -11.78 10.34 9.65
CA TYR A 95 -12.44 11.06 10.74
C TYR A 95 -13.71 10.35 11.19
N THR A 96 -14.50 9.81 10.25
CA THR A 96 -15.70 9.02 10.55
C THR A 96 -15.35 7.73 11.29
N GLU A 97 -14.27 7.06 10.89
CA GLU A 97 -13.82 5.77 11.43
C GLU A 97 -13.15 5.87 12.81
N PHE A 98 -12.45 6.97 13.09
CA PHE A 98 -11.61 7.12 14.28
C PHE A 98 -12.06 8.26 15.21
N GLY A 99 -13.00 9.12 14.79
CA GLY A 99 -13.58 10.17 15.63
C GLY A 99 -12.53 11.08 16.27
N ASP A 100 -12.56 11.21 17.59
CA ASP A 100 -11.59 12.05 18.34
C ASP A 100 -10.16 11.48 18.34
N ASP A 101 -10.01 10.15 18.19
CA ASP A 101 -8.70 9.50 18.12
C ASP A 101 -7.98 9.85 16.81
N TYR A 102 -8.72 10.21 15.75
CA TYR A 102 -8.15 10.69 14.48
C TYR A 102 -7.15 11.83 14.70
N PHE A 103 -7.55 12.87 15.45
CA PHE A 103 -6.68 14.02 15.71
C PHE A 103 -5.49 13.66 16.58
N LEU A 104 -5.65 12.70 17.50
CA LEU A 104 -4.58 12.21 18.34
C LEU A 104 -3.55 11.41 17.54
N ILE A 105 -4.02 10.52 16.65
CA ILE A 105 -3.22 9.72 15.72
C ILE A 105 -2.42 10.65 14.80
N LEU A 106 -3.09 11.59 14.13
CA LEU A 106 -2.45 12.57 13.27
C LEU A 106 -1.40 13.41 14.01
N ASN A 107 -1.73 13.89 15.22
CA ASN A 107 -0.78 14.67 16.01
C ASN A 107 0.43 13.84 16.45
N ARG A 108 0.22 12.58 16.86
CA ARG A 108 1.32 11.67 17.22
C ARG A 108 2.23 11.41 16.03
N ALA A 109 1.65 11.14 14.87
CA ALA A 109 2.42 10.74 13.70
C ALA A 109 3.19 11.91 13.05
N VAL A 110 2.64 13.13 13.02
CA VAL A 110 3.36 14.34 12.57
C VAL A 110 4.53 14.67 13.49
N ARG A 111 4.43 14.34 14.78
CA ARG A 111 5.45 14.65 15.80
C ARG A 111 6.50 13.56 15.98
N SER A 112 6.25 12.35 15.52
CA SER A 112 7.12 11.21 15.76
C SER A 112 7.74 10.76 14.44
N ARG A 113 9.06 10.94 14.31
CA ARG A 113 9.80 10.45 13.14
C ARG A 113 9.85 8.91 13.08
N ALA A 114 9.52 8.26 14.20
CA ALA A 114 9.30 6.83 14.44
C ALA A 114 9.01 6.61 15.96
N GLY A 115 8.21 7.47 16.60
CA GLY A 115 8.07 7.48 18.07
C GLY A 115 9.03 8.41 18.85
N TYR A 116 9.86 9.23 18.20
CA TYR A 116 10.71 10.24 18.88
C TYR A 116 10.31 11.67 18.53
N LEU A 117 10.03 12.48 19.56
CA LEU A 117 9.93 13.94 19.49
C LEU A 117 11.35 14.50 19.33
N ALA A 118 11.68 15.00 18.14
CA ALA A 118 12.77 15.95 18.00
C ALA A 118 12.17 17.35 18.11
N GLU A 119 12.51 18.08 19.16
CA GLU A 119 11.93 19.40 19.50
C GLU A 119 12.17 20.49 18.43
N ASP A 120 12.93 20.23 17.36
CA ASP A 120 13.48 21.28 16.49
C ASP A 120 13.27 21.13 14.97
N TYR A 121 12.22 20.44 14.49
CA TYR A 121 11.93 20.42 13.04
C TYR A 121 10.55 20.97 12.69
N TYR A 122 10.53 22.24 12.27
CA TYR A 122 9.45 22.77 11.43
C TYR A 122 9.48 22.03 10.07
N LEU A 123 8.60 21.06 9.88
CA LEU A 123 8.30 20.55 8.55
C LEU A 123 7.58 21.66 7.76
N PRO A 124 7.93 21.90 6.48
CA PRO A 124 7.11 22.70 5.59
C PRO A 124 5.65 22.21 5.62
N ILE A 125 4.69 23.13 5.56
CA ILE A 125 3.25 22.82 5.68
C ILE A 125 2.84 21.71 4.70
N GLU A 126 3.38 21.74 3.49
CA GLU A 126 3.12 20.73 2.45
C GLU A 126 3.57 19.32 2.87
N GLN A 127 4.81 19.19 3.38
CA GLN A 127 5.32 17.90 3.88
C GLN A 127 4.54 17.41 5.11
N ALA A 128 4.03 18.32 5.93
CA ALA A 128 3.17 17.97 7.05
C ALA A 128 1.79 17.49 6.58
N MET A 129 1.28 17.98 5.45
CA MET A 129 0.01 17.51 4.87
C MET A 129 0.17 16.12 4.24
N ASP A 130 1.21 15.91 3.44
CA ASP A 130 1.49 14.61 2.81
C ASP A 130 1.68 13.54 3.89
N ARG A 131 2.47 13.84 4.94
CA ARG A 131 2.62 12.92 6.08
C ARG A 131 1.34 12.65 6.84
N ARG A 132 0.47 13.65 7.04
CA ARG A 132 -0.82 13.41 7.69
C ARG A 132 -1.64 12.43 6.87
N LEU A 133 -1.63 12.60 5.55
CA LEU A 133 -2.37 11.74 4.65
C LEU A 133 -1.80 10.32 4.62
N GLU A 134 -0.47 10.14 4.60
CA GLU A 134 0.18 8.83 4.78
C GLU A 134 -0.32 8.13 6.05
N CYS A 135 -0.36 8.85 7.17
CA CYS A 135 -0.81 8.26 8.44
C CYS A 135 -2.30 7.88 8.43
N VAL A 136 -3.13 8.65 7.72
CA VAL A 136 -4.53 8.31 7.48
C VAL A 136 -4.64 7.01 6.71
N LEU A 137 -3.88 6.89 5.62
CA LEU A 137 -3.88 5.73 4.75
C LEU A 137 -3.44 4.48 5.52
N ASP A 138 -2.35 4.57 6.28
CA ASP A 138 -1.84 3.47 7.09
C ASP A 138 -2.86 2.97 8.13
N CYS A 139 -3.53 3.89 8.83
CA CYS A 139 -4.54 3.50 9.83
C CYS A 139 -5.76 2.83 9.19
N LEU A 140 -6.18 3.30 8.02
CA LEU A 140 -7.27 2.68 7.26
C LEU A 140 -6.86 1.28 6.79
N LEU A 141 -5.62 1.10 6.32
CA LEU A 141 -5.09 -0.18 5.86
C LEU A 141 -4.95 -1.21 6.99
N GLU A 142 -4.43 -0.84 8.15
CA GLU A 142 -4.30 -1.74 9.31
C GLU A 142 -5.63 -2.37 9.72
N LYS A 143 -6.75 -1.64 9.58
CA LYS A 143 -8.09 -2.16 9.88
C LYS A 143 -8.59 -3.17 8.84
N LEU A 144 -8.09 -3.13 7.61
CA LEU A 144 -8.70 -3.74 6.43
C LEU A 144 -7.84 -4.85 5.82
N GLU A 145 -6.76 -5.24 6.48
CA GLU A 145 -5.84 -6.29 6.02
C GLU A 145 -6.58 -7.59 5.66
N ALA A 146 -7.64 -7.94 6.40
CA ALA A 146 -8.48 -9.11 6.13
C ALA A 146 -9.34 -9.00 4.84
N ASP A 147 -9.72 -7.78 4.43
CA ASP A 147 -10.55 -7.57 3.24
C ASP A 147 -9.72 -7.67 1.96
N TRP A 148 -8.43 -7.33 2.03
CA TRP A 148 -7.48 -7.53 0.93
C TRP A 148 -7.27 -9.01 0.63
N ASP A 149 -7.18 -9.85 1.67
CA ASP A 149 -7.06 -11.29 1.49
C ASP A 149 -8.22 -11.84 0.66
N THR A 150 -9.45 -11.44 0.99
CA THR A 150 -10.66 -11.84 0.25
C THR A 150 -10.60 -11.36 -1.20
N TYR A 151 -10.32 -10.07 -1.43
CA TYR A 151 -10.23 -9.52 -2.78
C TYR A 151 -9.16 -10.21 -3.64
N TYR A 152 -7.98 -10.46 -3.08
CA TYR A 152 -6.88 -11.09 -3.80
C TYR A 152 -7.26 -12.49 -4.30
N TYR A 153 -7.87 -13.32 -3.45
CA TYR A 153 -8.27 -14.68 -3.85
C TYR A 153 -9.51 -14.72 -4.75
N GLU A 154 -10.40 -13.73 -4.69
CA GLU A 154 -11.64 -13.72 -5.49
C GLU A 154 -11.51 -13.00 -6.85
N VAL A 155 -10.58 -12.06 -6.98
CA VAL A 155 -10.48 -11.19 -8.17
C VAL A 155 -9.16 -11.38 -8.91
N VAL A 156 -8.05 -11.59 -8.18
CA VAL A 156 -6.71 -11.62 -8.78
C VAL A 156 -6.28 -13.06 -9.14
N VAL A 157 -6.37 -14.00 -8.19
CA VAL A 157 -6.00 -15.41 -8.41
C VAL A 157 -6.88 -16.15 -9.45
N PRO A 158 -8.21 -15.92 -9.56
CA PRO A 158 -9.05 -16.67 -10.51
C PRO A 158 -8.88 -16.24 -11.98
N GLN A 159 -7.96 -15.31 -12.27
CA GLN A 159 -7.63 -14.87 -13.64
C GLN A 159 -6.48 -15.68 -14.27
N ILE A 160 -5.90 -16.67 -13.58
CA ILE A 160 -5.08 -17.70 -14.24
C ILE A 160 -6.07 -18.74 -14.79
N PRO A 161 -6.31 -18.80 -16.12
CA PRO A 161 -7.32 -19.69 -16.66
C PRO A 161 -6.90 -21.14 -16.43
N GLU A 162 -7.72 -21.92 -15.72
CA GLU A 162 -7.54 -23.39 -15.60
C GLU A 162 -7.49 -24.08 -16.97
N GLU A 163 -7.98 -23.44 -18.03
CA GLU A 163 -8.10 -24.01 -19.37
C GLU A 163 -6.77 -24.10 -20.14
N GLU A 164 -5.67 -23.49 -19.69
CA GLU A 164 -4.33 -23.73 -20.26
C GLU A 164 -3.47 -24.72 -19.44
N ALA A 165 -3.91 -25.12 -18.24
CA ALA A 165 -3.12 -25.98 -17.35
C ALA A 165 -3.22 -27.49 -17.66
N PHE A 166 -4.15 -27.92 -18.50
CA PHE A 166 -4.37 -29.36 -18.76
C PHE A 166 -4.81 -29.68 -20.19
N GLN A 167 -3.98 -29.36 -21.21
CA GLN A 167 -4.05 -30.09 -22.49
C GLN A 167 -2.64 -30.33 -23.09
N PHE A 168 -2.14 -31.54 -22.79
CA PHE A 168 -1.05 -32.35 -23.39
C PHE A 168 0.42 -32.02 -23.11
#